data_AF-A0A1H6TX52-F1
#
_entry.id   AF-A0A1H6TX52-F1
#
_cell.length_a   1.000
_cell.length_b   1.000
_cell.length_c   1.000
_cell.angle_alpha   90.00
_cell.angle_beta   90.00
_cell.angle_gamma   90.00
#
_symmetry.space_group_name_H-M   'P 1'
#
loop_
_entity.id
_entity.type
_entity.pdbx_description
1 polymer ?
#
loop_
_entity_poly.entity_id
_entity_poly.type
_entity_poly.pdbx_seq_one_letter_code
_entity_poly.pdbx_strand_id
1 'polypeptide(L)'
;MRECFQNTDFALFNIEDLNERMEAIRENIQPIFKHYGDLFMEEVNTFTEFKGSFHIAQHRRRTTNPPDTTWLVHGWTATRWKRRSIMFWILMTFHC
;
A
#
# COMPACT_ATOMS: atom_id res chain seq x y z
N MET A 1 -15.62 -5.60 7.24
CA MET A 1 -14.39 -5.03 6.64
C MET A 1 -13.76 -6.14 5.81
N ARG A 2 -13.20 -5.86 4.63
CA ARG A 2 -12.51 -6.90 3.83
C ARG A 2 -11.08 -7.05 4.34
N GLU A 3 -10.69 -8.28 4.63
CA GLU A 3 -9.42 -8.61 5.28
C GLU A 3 -8.43 -9.29 4.33
N CYS A 4 -8.88 -9.80 3.18
CA CYS A 4 -8.01 -10.49 2.22
C CYS A 4 -8.22 -9.97 0.79
N PHE A 5 -7.19 -10.10 -0.04
CA PHE A 5 -7.27 -9.82 -1.48
C PHE A 5 -7.98 -10.97 -2.20
N GLN A 6 -8.87 -10.63 -3.11
CA GLN A 6 -9.55 -11.56 -4.00
C GLN A 6 -8.99 -11.46 -5.41
N ASN A 7 -9.19 -12.49 -6.23
CA ASN A 7 -8.78 -12.48 -7.64
C ASN A 7 -9.36 -11.27 -8.41
N THR A 8 -10.55 -10.81 -8.04
CA THR A 8 -11.19 -9.63 -8.62
C THR A 8 -10.44 -8.33 -8.32
N ASP A 9 -9.72 -8.24 -7.20
CA ASP A 9 -8.91 -7.06 -6.87
C ASP A 9 -7.69 -6.93 -7.79
N PHE A 10 -7.20 -8.05 -8.36
CA PHE A 10 -6.15 -8.02 -9.39
C PHE A 10 -6.68 -7.59 -10.76
N ALA A 11 -7.98 -7.83 -11.04
CA ALA A 11 -8.59 -7.36 -12.29
C ALA A 11 -8.65 -5.82 -12.38
N LEU A 12 -8.55 -5.11 -11.24
CA LEU A 12 -8.50 -3.65 -11.20
C LEU A 12 -7.29 -3.08 -11.96
N PHE A 13 -6.20 -3.84 -12.09
CA PHE A 13 -5.02 -3.42 -12.84
C PHE A 13 -5.21 -3.46 -14.36
N ASN A 14 -6.30 -4.06 -14.85
CA ASN A 14 -6.66 -4.03 -16.26
C ASN A 14 -7.42 -2.75 -16.67
N ILE A 15 -7.82 -1.90 -15.71
CA ILE A 15 -8.49 -0.63 -16.00
C ILE A 15 -7.48 0.31 -16.67
N GLU A 16 -7.69 0.67 -17.94
CA GLU A 16 -6.74 1.51 -18.69
C GLU A 16 -6.72 2.97 -18.22
N ASP A 17 -7.86 3.50 -17.77
CA ASP A 17 -7.93 4.88 -17.28
C ASP A 17 -7.27 5.04 -15.91
N LEU A 18 -6.45 6.08 -15.79
CA LEU A 18 -5.70 6.39 -14.57
C LEU A 18 -6.62 6.73 -13.40
N ASN A 19 -7.66 7.56 -13.63
CA ASN A 19 -8.52 8.02 -12.56
C ASN A 19 -9.40 6.88 -12.06
N GLU A 20 -10.01 6.13 -12.98
CA GLU A 20 -10.82 4.95 -12.66
C GLU A 20 -10.00 3.90 -11.92
N ARG A 21 -8.77 3.60 -12.38
CA ARG A 21 -7.89 2.64 -11.68
C ARG A 21 -7.57 3.14 -10.27
N MET A 22 -7.28 4.42 -10.10
CA MET A 22 -6.93 4.99 -8.80
C MET A 22 -8.12 5.05 -7.83
N GLU A 23 -9.33 5.27 -8.32
CA GLU A 23 -10.56 5.18 -7.53
C GLU A 23 -10.83 3.74 -7.10
N ALA A 24 -10.75 2.78 -8.02
CA ALA A 24 -10.90 1.36 -7.71
C ALA A 24 -9.87 0.87 -6.68
N ILE A 25 -8.60 1.28 -6.80
CA ILE A 25 -7.56 0.98 -5.81
C ILE A 25 -7.91 1.57 -4.43
N ARG A 26 -8.44 2.80 -4.37
CA ARG A 26 -8.86 3.45 -3.11
C ARG A 26 -10.01 2.73 -2.43
N GLU A 27 -10.99 2.27 -3.19
CA GLU A 27 -12.19 1.64 -2.64
C GLU A 27 -11.95 0.18 -2.25
N ASN A 28 -11.14 -0.55 -3.03
CA ASN A 28 -11.00 -2.00 -2.88
C ASN A 28 -9.71 -2.41 -2.16
N ILE A 29 -8.58 -1.81 -2.53
CA ILE A 29 -7.25 -2.25 -2.06
C ILE A 29 -6.81 -1.50 -0.81
N GLN A 30 -7.03 -0.18 -0.74
CA GLN A 30 -6.58 0.63 0.39
C GLN A 30 -7.19 0.23 1.75
N PRO A 31 -8.46 -0.20 1.87
CA PRO A 31 -8.99 -0.67 3.15
C PRO A 31 -8.27 -1.91 3.67
N ILE A 32 -7.90 -2.84 2.78
CA ILE A 32 -7.14 -4.05 3.13
C ILE A 32 -5.73 -3.67 3.58
N PHE A 33 -5.06 -2.77 2.86
CA PHE A 33 -3.76 -2.25 3.30
C PHE A 33 -3.83 -1.48 4.61
N LYS A 34 -4.88 -0.71 4.85
CA LYS A 34 -5.05 0.00 6.12
C LYS A 34 -5.20 -0.99 7.27
N HIS A 35 -6.02 -2.03 7.09
CA HIS A 35 -6.22 -3.07 8.09
C HIS A 35 -4.90 -3.78 8.45
N TYR A 36 -4.15 -4.25 7.46
CA TYR A 36 -2.85 -4.88 7.69
C TYR A 36 -1.80 -3.91 8.21
N GLY A 37 -1.81 -2.66 7.74
CA GLY A 37 -0.96 -1.59 8.24
C GLY A 37 -1.17 -1.41 9.75
N ASP A 38 -2.41 -1.26 10.19
CA ASP A 38 -2.77 -1.09 11.59
C ASP A 38 -2.37 -2.32 12.44
N LEU A 39 -2.55 -3.55 11.92
CA LEU A 39 -2.13 -4.79 12.60
C LEU A 39 -0.60 -4.88 12.76
N PHE A 40 0.14 -4.73 11.67
CA PHE A 40 1.61 -4.83 11.71
C PHE A 40 2.24 -3.67 12.48
N MET A 41 1.60 -2.50 12.52
CA MET A 41 2.00 -1.38 13.36
C MET A 41 2.07 -1.76 14.84
N GLU A 42 1.04 -2.45 15.34
CA GLU A 42 0.98 -2.86 16.75
C GLU A 42 2.07 -3.88 17.10
N GLU A 43 2.23 -4.91 16.27
CA GLU A 43 3.23 -5.95 16.49
C GLU A 43 4.65 -5.42 16.40
N VAL A 44 4.96 -4.62 15.36
CA VAL A 44 6.30 -4.08 15.16
C VAL A 44 6.64 -3.05 16.24
N ASN A 45 5.70 -2.19 16.65
CA ASN A 45 5.96 -1.24 17.73
C ASN A 45 6.23 -1.96 19.05
N THR A 46 5.48 -3.03 19.34
CA THR A 46 5.68 -3.88 20.52
C THR A 46 7.05 -4.56 20.48
N PHE A 47 7.41 -5.17 19.37
CA PHE A 47 8.67 -5.90 19.23
C PHE A 47 9.90 -5.00 19.25
N THR A 48 9.77 -3.79 18.69
CA THR A 48 10.91 -2.90 18.53
C THR A 48 11.06 -1.84 19.61
N GLU A 49 10.00 -1.57 20.38
CA GLU A 49 9.89 -0.50 21.39
C GLU A 49 9.88 0.93 20.85
N PHE A 50 9.62 1.13 19.54
CA PHE A 50 9.48 2.47 18.97
C PHE A 50 8.18 2.62 18.20
N LYS A 51 7.78 3.88 18.03
CA LYS A 51 6.57 4.25 17.30
C LYS A 51 6.90 4.45 15.82
N GLY A 52 6.65 3.42 15.02
CA GLY A 52 6.70 3.48 13.57
C GLY A 52 5.51 4.23 12.95
N SER A 53 5.46 4.28 11.63
CA SER A 53 4.28 4.68 10.86
C SER A 53 4.28 3.96 9.51
N PHE A 54 3.11 3.54 9.03
CA PHE A 54 3.00 3.00 7.68
C PHE A 54 2.55 4.05 6.66
N HIS A 55 2.92 3.82 5.41
CA HIS A 55 2.53 4.64 4.28
C HIS A 55 1.99 3.75 3.17
N ILE A 56 0.76 4.02 2.75
CA ILE A 56 0.16 3.44 1.56
C ILE A 56 0.56 4.27 0.34
N ALA A 57 0.96 3.61 -0.75
CA ALA A 57 1.28 4.28 -2.01
C ALA A 57 0.06 5.04 -2.55
N GLN A 58 0.22 6.36 -2.72
CA GLN A 58 -0.85 7.24 -3.22
C GLN A 58 -0.70 7.60 -4.70
N HIS A 59 0.39 7.18 -5.35
CA HIS A 59 0.66 7.40 -6.78
C HIS A 59 0.55 8.86 -7.27
N ARG A 60 0.66 9.85 -6.38
CA ARG A 60 0.50 11.31 -6.65
C ARG A 60 1.42 11.89 -7.72
N ARG A 61 2.43 11.15 -8.18
CA ARG A 61 3.40 11.57 -9.21
C ARG A 61 3.09 10.97 -10.58
N ARG A 62 2.02 10.19 -10.72
CA ARG A 62 1.54 9.64 -12.00
C ARG A 62 0.51 10.59 -12.58
N THR A 63 0.74 10.98 -13.84
CA THR A 63 -0.11 11.94 -14.57
C THR A 63 -0.71 11.34 -15.84
N THR A 64 -0.14 10.25 -16.36
CA THR A 64 -0.50 9.72 -17.69
C THR A 64 -0.63 8.21 -17.67
N ASN A 65 0.40 7.49 -17.19
CA ASN A 65 0.35 6.03 -17.12
C ASN A 65 -0.11 5.55 -15.74
N PRO A 66 -1.16 4.73 -15.64
CA PRO A 66 -1.54 4.11 -14.39
C PRO A 66 -0.45 3.18 -13.84
N PRO A 67 -0.39 3.00 -12.51
CA PRO A 67 0.61 2.15 -11.90
C PRO A 67 0.29 0.66 -12.10
N ASP A 68 1.31 -0.13 -12.43
CA ASP A 68 1.23 -1.60 -12.55
C ASP A 68 1.33 -2.30 -11.19
N THR A 69 1.75 -1.56 -10.16
CA THR A 69 1.98 -2.08 -8.82
C THR A 69 1.51 -1.08 -7.76
N THR A 70 1.07 -1.60 -6.63
CA THR A 70 0.72 -0.81 -5.46
C THR A 70 1.26 -1.47 -4.21
N TRP A 71 1.62 -0.68 -3.21
CA TRP A 71 2.34 -1.20 -2.06
C TRP A 71 2.04 -0.42 -0.77
N LEU A 72 2.26 -1.10 0.34
CA LEU A 72 2.33 -0.53 1.67
C LEU A 72 3.77 -0.66 2.18
N VAL A 73 4.29 0.43 2.75
CA VAL A 73 5.59 0.45 3.42
C VAL A 73 5.41 0.74 4.89
N HIS A 74 5.99 -0.09 5.75
CA HIS A 74 6.21 0.30 7.14
C HIS A 74 7.57 0.98 7.26
N GLY A 75 7.59 2.20 7.80
CA GLY A 75 8.83 2.92 8.08
C GLY A 75 8.88 3.41 9.53
N TRP A 76 10.08 3.72 9.96
CA TRP A 76 10.30 4.51 11.15
C TRP A 76 10.65 5.93 10.75
N THR A 77 10.15 6.90 11.50
CA THR A 77 10.25 8.36 11.28
C THR A 77 9.22 8.95 10.31
N ALA A 78 8.52 9.96 10.83
CA ALA A 78 7.29 10.53 10.28
C ALA A 78 7.42 11.37 8.99
N THR A 79 8.57 11.46 8.33
CA THR A 79 8.71 12.43 7.22
C THR A 79 9.66 12.06 6.07
N ARG A 80 10.48 10.99 6.15
CA ARG A 80 11.45 10.72 5.06
C ARG A 80 11.80 9.25 4.88
N TRP A 81 10.86 8.47 4.35
CA TRP A 81 10.98 7.04 3.96
C TRP A 81 12.13 6.69 2.99
N LYS A 82 12.93 7.65 2.50
CA LYS A 82 14.04 7.45 1.54
C LYS A 82 15.43 7.29 2.16
N ARG A 83 15.62 7.43 3.48
CA ARG A 83 16.95 7.31 4.10
C ARG A 83 16.86 6.54 5.43
N ARG A 84 17.38 5.31 5.44
CA ARG A 84 17.77 4.52 6.63
C ARG A 84 16.63 4.08 7.56
N SER A 85 15.75 3.21 7.10
CA SER A 85 14.94 2.39 8.00
C SER A 85 14.77 0.99 7.41
N ILE A 86 14.63 0.00 8.29
CA ILE A 86 14.17 -1.34 7.92
C ILE A 86 12.79 -1.14 7.29
N MET A 87 12.69 -1.37 5.98
CA MET A 87 11.45 -1.22 5.23
C MET A 87 10.91 -2.61 4.95
N PHE A 88 9.78 -2.93 5.56
CA PHE A 88 8.96 -4.05 5.12
C PHE A 88 7.99 -3.55 4.05
N TRP A 89 8.04 -4.19 2.89
CA TRP A 89 7.21 -3.88 1.73
C TRP A 89 6.19 -5.00 1.56
N ILE A 90 4.91 -4.65 1.57
CA ILE A 90 3.87 -5.53 1.05
C ILE A 90 3.60 -5.06 -0.38
N LEU A 91 4.09 -5.83 -1.34
CA LEU A 91 4.03 -5.51 -2.76
C LEU A 91 2.92 -6.33 -3.43
N MET A 92 1.98 -5.65 -4.07
CA MET A 92 1.08 -6.25 -5.05
C MET A 92 1.60 -5.88 -6.43
N THR A 93 2.10 -6.88 -7.16
CA THR A 93 2.59 -6.73 -8.52
C THR A 93 1.68 -7.46 -9.48
N PHE A 94 1.23 -6.76 -10.52
CA PHE A 94 0.65 -7.40 -11.68
C PHE A 94 1.79 -7.91 -12.57
N HIS A 95 1.96 -9.22 -12.68
CA HIS A 95 2.70 -9.84 -13.79
C HIS A 95 1.64 -10.26 -14.81
N CYS A 96 1.61 -9.59 -15.96
CA CYS A 96 0.88 -10.05 -17.13
C CYS A 96 1.64 -11.24 -17.75
#